data_AF-I0WSA6-F1
#
_entry.id   AF-I0WSA6-F1
#
_cell.length_a   1.000
_cell.length_b   1.000
_cell.length_c   1.000
_cell.angle_alpha   90.00
_cell.angle_beta   90.00
_cell.angle_gamma   90.00
#
_symmetry.space_group_name_H-M   'P 1'
#
loop_
_entity.id
_entity.type
_entity.pdbx_description
1 polymer ?
#
loop_
_entity_poly.entity_id
_entity_poly.type
_entity_poly.pdbx_seq_one_letter_code
_entity_poly.pdbx_strand_id
1 'polypeptide(L)'
;MKKAGSARVFDTLLDEQAILGLALGAGVSGLLPIPEIQYLAYLHKAADQIRGEGATLQFFSDRQYRNPMVVRVAGYGYQKGFGGHFHNDNAVAALRDIPGIVVASPARPDDAAAMMHTCA
;
A
#
# COMPACT_ATOMS: atom_id res chain seq x y z
N MET A 1 -1.92 -15.36 -11.25
CA MET A 1 -0.86 -15.08 -12.25
C MET A 1 -1.20 -15.56 -13.67
N LYS A 2 -1.49 -16.86 -13.92
CA LYS A 2 -1.71 -17.39 -15.29
C LYS A 2 -2.72 -16.61 -16.16
N LYS A 3 -3.75 -16.00 -15.56
CA LYS A 3 -4.80 -15.28 -16.29
C LYS A 3 -4.46 -13.82 -16.65
N ALA A 4 -3.55 -13.18 -15.92
CA ALA A 4 -3.21 -11.75 -16.09
C ALA A 4 -1.86 -11.51 -16.78
N GLY A 5 -0.97 -12.52 -16.81
CA GLY A 5 0.38 -12.39 -17.36
C GLY A 5 1.37 -11.73 -16.39
N SER A 6 2.66 -12.02 -16.58
CA SER A 6 3.75 -11.50 -15.73
C SER A 6 3.96 -9.99 -15.86
N ALA A 7 3.55 -9.38 -16.98
CA ALA A 7 3.57 -7.93 -17.13
C ALA A 7 2.57 -7.18 -16.23
N ARG A 8 1.59 -7.90 -15.64
CA ARG A 8 0.53 -7.31 -14.80
C ARG A 8 0.61 -7.75 -13.35
N VAL A 9 1.05 -8.99 -13.10
CA VAL A 9 1.19 -9.56 -11.76
C VAL A 9 2.51 -10.31 -11.72
N PHE A 10 3.44 -9.82 -10.92
CA PHE A 10 4.79 -10.34 -10.78
C PHE A 10 5.25 -10.26 -9.32
N ASP A 11 6.21 -11.12 -8.98
CA ASP A 11 6.86 -11.10 -7.68
C ASP A 11 7.97 -10.05 -7.65
N THR A 12 8.22 -9.47 -6.48
CA THR A 12 9.23 -8.44 -6.25
C THR A 12 10.38 -8.97 -5.41
N LEU A 13 11.41 -8.14 -5.22
CA LEU A 13 12.37 -8.34 -4.13
C LEU A 13 11.66 -8.22 -2.77
N LEU A 14 12.23 -8.85 -1.75
CA LEU A 14 11.78 -8.72 -0.36
C LEU A 14 12.32 -7.41 0.24
N ASP A 15 11.85 -6.29 -0.29
CA ASP A 15 12.24 -4.93 0.09
C ASP A 15 11.03 -4.00 -0.09
N GLU A 16 10.43 -3.61 1.03
CA GLU A 16 9.24 -2.76 1.04
C GLU A 16 9.50 -1.38 0.42
N GLN A 17 10.71 -0.83 0.56
CA GLN A 17 11.06 0.47 -0.01
C GLN A 17 11.15 0.38 -1.53
N ALA A 18 11.77 -0.68 -2.05
CA ALA A 18 11.82 -0.94 -3.49
C ALA A 18 10.42 -1.19 -4.08
N ILE A 19 9.57 -1.95 -3.39
CA ILE A 19 8.18 -2.22 -3.81
C ILE A 19 7.39 -0.92 -3.95
N LEU A 20 7.42 -0.06 -2.92
CA LEU A 20 6.67 1.19 -2.94
C LEU A 20 7.27 2.20 -3.91
N GLY A 21 8.60 2.32 -4.00
CA GLY A 21 9.27 3.20 -4.95
C GLY A 21 8.98 2.82 -6.41
N LEU A 22 8.95 1.52 -6.74
CA LEU A 22 8.55 1.05 -8.06
C LEU A 22 7.09 1.40 -8.35
N ALA A 23 6.19 1.21 -7.38
CA ALA A 23 4.79 1.57 -7.53
C ALA A 23 4.61 3.08 -7.74
N LEU A 24 5.29 3.92 -6.96
CA LEU A 24 5.33 5.37 -7.14
C LEU A 24 5.71 5.77 -8.56
N GLY A 25 6.85 5.27 -9.07
CA GLY A 25 7.32 5.56 -10.42
C GLY A 25 6.35 5.08 -11.50
N ALA A 26 5.77 3.89 -11.33
CA ALA A 26 4.75 3.36 -12.24
C ALA A 26 3.47 4.22 -12.26
N GLY A 27 3.04 4.70 -11.08
CA GLY A 27 1.90 5.60 -10.93
C GLY A 27 2.10 6.94 -11.62
N VAL A 28 3.27 7.56 -11.41
CA VAL A 28 3.66 8.81 -12.10
C VAL A 28 3.74 8.60 -13.62
N SER A 29 4.10 7.40 -14.07
CA SER A 29 4.15 7.03 -15.50
C SER A 29 2.77 6.70 -16.10
N GLY A 30 1.67 6.86 -15.36
CA GLY A 30 0.31 6.70 -15.85
C GLY A 30 -0.31 5.31 -15.66
N LEU A 31 0.31 4.43 -14.85
CA LEU A 31 -0.28 3.15 -14.47
C LEU A 31 -1.10 3.27 -13.17
N LEU A 32 -1.91 2.25 -12.87
CA LEU A 32 -2.56 2.07 -11.57
C LEU A 32 -1.89 0.89 -10.84
N PRO A 33 -0.85 1.15 -10.03
CA PRO A 33 -0.13 0.12 -9.31
C PRO A 33 -0.87 -0.26 -8.01
N ILE A 34 -0.94 -1.56 -7.75
CA ILE A 34 -1.56 -2.12 -6.54
C ILE A 34 -0.52 -2.98 -5.81
N PRO A 35 0.53 -2.37 -5.21
CA PRO A 35 1.56 -3.13 -4.49
C PRO A 35 0.99 -3.78 -3.22
N GLU A 36 1.56 -4.92 -2.84
CA GLU A 36 1.26 -5.59 -1.57
C GLU A 36 2.47 -5.54 -0.64
N ILE A 37 2.23 -5.13 0.61
CA ILE A 37 3.18 -5.29 1.71
C ILE A 37 2.66 -6.40 2.61
N GLN A 38 3.49 -7.41 2.87
CA GLN A 38 3.03 -8.67 3.41
C GLN A 38 2.38 -8.53 4.80
N TYR A 39 2.96 -7.70 5.67
CA TYR A 39 2.42 -7.39 6.99
C TYR A 39 2.65 -5.92 7.36
N LEU A 40 1.74 -5.36 8.15
CA LEU A 40 1.81 -3.96 8.59
C LEU A 40 3.10 -3.62 9.34
N ALA A 41 3.66 -4.56 10.09
CA ALA A 41 4.93 -4.38 10.78
C ALA A 41 6.11 -4.08 9.82
N TYR A 42 6.02 -4.53 8.56
CA TYR A 42 7.08 -4.34 7.58
C TYR A 42 6.95 -3.01 6.84
N LEU A 43 5.75 -2.41 6.85
CA LEU A 43 5.49 -1.11 6.24
C LEU A 43 6.33 0.00 6.87
N HIS A 44 6.66 -0.11 8.16
CA HIS A 44 7.47 0.88 8.89
C HIS A 44 8.82 1.17 8.23
N LYS A 45 9.43 0.18 7.57
CA LYS A 45 10.71 0.35 6.87
C LYS A 45 10.60 1.24 5.64
N ALA A 46 9.41 1.34 5.07
CA ALA A 46 9.16 2.02 3.80
C ALA A 46 8.12 3.15 3.94
N ALA A 47 7.73 3.51 5.16
CA ALA A 47 6.67 4.49 5.41
C ALA A 47 6.98 5.86 4.79
N ASP A 48 8.25 6.21 4.62
CA ASP A 48 8.67 7.47 3.97
C ASP A 48 8.33 7.52 2.47
N GLN A 49 8.28 6.38 1.77
CA GLN A 49 7.77 6.34 0.38
C GLN A 49 6.29 6.77 0.32
N ILE A 50 5.51 6.50 1.37
CA ILE A 50 4.12 6.97 1.44
C ILE A 50 4.09 8.43 1.90
N ARG A 51 4.75 8.72 3.03
CA ARG A 51 4.67 10.01 3.72
C ARG A 51 5.40 11.13 2.99
N GLY A 52 6.66 10.91 2.65
CA GLY A 52 7.56 11.91 2.08
C GLY A 52 7.38 12.08 0.58
N GLU A 53 7.02 11.00 -0.13
CA GLU A 53 6.90 10.99 -1.58
C GLU A 53 5.43 10.96 -2.05
N GLY A 54 4.71 9.86 -1.82
CA GLY A 54 3.40 9.64 -2.44
C GLY A 54 2.31 10.61 -2.03
N ALA A 55 2.15 10.84 -0.72
CA ALA A 55 1.07 11.65 -0.16
C ALA A 55 1.27 13.15 -0.43
N THR A 56 2.53 13.59 -0.51
CA THR A 56 2.92 14.99 -0.67
C THR A 56 3.13 15.40 -2.12
N LEU A 57 3.30 14.44 -3.05
CA LEU A 57 3.60 14.66 -4.46
C LEU A 57 2.66 15.68 -5.12
N GLN A 58 1.35 15.55 -4.92
CA GLN A 58 0.37 16.48 -5.51
C GLN A 58 0.55 17.91 -5.01
N PHE A 59 0.95 18.08 -3.76
CA PHE A 59 1.17 19.40 -3.17
C PHE A 59 2.46 20.04 -3.70
N PHE A 60 3.58 19.31 -3.63
CA PHE A 60 4.88 19.86 -4.05
C PHE A 60 5.03 20.03 -5.56
N SER A 61 4.31 19.23 -6.35
CA SER A 61 4.31 19.37 -7.80
C SER A 61 3.34 20.42 -8.34
N ASP A 62 2.67 21.20 -7.48
CA ASP A 62 1.54 22.07 -7.87
C ASP A 62 0.53 21.32 -8.77
N ARG A 63 0.17 20.11 -8.34
CA ARG A 63 -0.75 19.18 -9.03
C ARG A 63 -0.30 18.73 -10.41
N GLN A 64 0.95 18.95 -10.83
CA GLN A 64 1.47 18.41 -12.09
C GLN A 64 1.54 16.87 -12.06
N TYR A 65 1.77 16.28 -10.88
CA TYR A 65 1.82 14.85 -10.69
C TYR A 65 0.83 14.40 -9.61
N ARG A 66 0.29 13.20 -9.78
CA ARG A 66 -0.51 12.48 -8.78
C ARG A 66 0.05 11.06 -8.63
N ASN A 67 0.05 10.55 -7.40
CA ASN A 67 0.23 9.12 -7.17
C ASN A 67 -1.15 8.45 -7.04
N PRO A 68 -1.52 7.51 -7.95
CA PRO A 68 -2.78 6.78 -7.89
C PRO A 68 -2.68 5.44 -7.13
N MET A 69 -1.54 5.09 -6.53
CA MET A 69 -1.31 3.74 -6.01
C MET A 69 -2.29 3.34 -4.90
N VAL A 70 -2.68 2.06 -4.91
CA VAL A 70 -3.47 1.43 -3.85
C VAL A 70 -2.60 0.39 -3.14
N VAL A 71 -2.07 0.73 -1.97
CA VAL A 71 -1.22 -0.19 -1.20
C VAL A 71 -2.10 -1.15 -0.40
N ARG A 72 -1.94 -2.46 -0.63
CA ARG A 72 -2.59 -3.50 0.17
C ARG A 72 -1.64 -3.99 1.25
N VAL A 73 -2.13 -4.08 2.48
CA VAL A 73 -1.32 -4.54 3.62
C VAL A 73 -2.16 -5.44 4.50
N ALA A 74 -1.64 -6.62 4.87
CA ALA A 74 -2.27 -7.41 5.92
C ALA A 74 -1.98 -6.73 7.28
N GLY A 75 -3.02 -6.27 7.95
CA GLY A 75 -2.93 -5.65 9.28
C GLY A 75 -3.68 -6.44 10.34
N TYR A 76 -3.61 -5.94 11.57
CA TYR A 76 -4.24 -6.50 12.77
C TYR A 76 -3.63 -7.84 13.23
N GLY A 77 -4.20 -8.40 14.30
CA GLY A 77 -3.75 -9.66 14.89
C GLY A 77 -3.81 -10.82 13.90
N TYR A 78 -2.73 -11.57 13.79
CA TYR A 78 -2.68 -12.81 13.02
C TYR A 78 -3.72 -13.80 13.57
N GLN A 79 -4.62 -14.25 12.71
CA GLN A 79 -5.79 -15.02 13.14
C GLN A 79 -5.47 -16.49 13.51
N LYS A 80 -4.22 -16.96 13.32
CA LYS A 80 -3.83 -18.36 13.53
C LYS A 80 -2.40 -18.51 14.08
N GLY A 81 -2.26 -18.94 15.34
CA GLY A 81 -0.94 -19.28 15.91
C GLY A 81 -0.17 -18.09 16.48
N PHE A 82 1.14 -18.26 16.70
CA PHE A 82 1.98 -17.26 17.34
C PHE A 82 2.59 -16.29 16.30
N GLY A 83 2.01 -15.09 16.21
CA GLY A 83 2.50 -14.06 15.28
C GLY A 83 3.58 -13.11 15.84
N GLY A 84 3.75 -13.07 17.17
CA GLY A 84 4.65 -12.12 17.84
C GLY A 84 4.39 -10.65 17.46
N HIS A 85 5.38 -9.77 17.65
CA HIS A 85 5.28 -8.35 17.28
C HIS A 85 5.21 -8.12 15.76
N PHE A 86 5.66 -9.07 14.94
CA PHE A 86 5.78 -8.87 13.49
C PHE A 86 4.52 -9.26 12.69
N HIS A 87 3.63 -10.07 13.25
CA HIS A 87 2.39 -10.48 12.58
C HIS A 87 1.12 -10.07 13.33
N ASN A 88 1.24 -9.43 14.49
CA ASN A 88 0.09 -8.87 15.24
C ASN A 88 0.14 -7.35 15.38
N ASP A 89 1.01 -6.68 14.62
CA ASP A 89 1.14 -5.24 14.67
C ASP A 89 -0.14 -4.54 14.19
N ASN A 90 -0.60 -3.56 14.95
CA ASN A 90 -1.72 -2.69 14.62
C ASN A 90 -1.27 -1.23 14.57
N ALA A 91 -0.16 -0.98 13.89
CA ALA A 91 0.38 0.36 13.72
C ALA A 91 -0.35 1.20 12.66
N VAL A 92 -1.67 1.01 12.50
CA VAL A 92 -2.51 1.82 11.61
C VAL A 92 -2.47 3.30 12.01
N ALA A 93 -2.26 3.59 13.30
CA ALA A 93 -2.08 4.95 13.81
C ALA A 93 -0.94 5.70 13.12
N ALA A 94 0.17 5.02 12.78
CA ALA A 94 1.31 5.63 12.08
C ALA A 94 0.93 6.13 10.67
N LEU A 95 -0.11 5.56 10.06
CA LEU A 95 -0.63 6.00 8.76
C LEU A 95 -1.68 7.10 8.94
N ARG A 96 -2.51 7.02 9.98
CA ARG A 96 -3.63 7.95 10.20
C ARG A 96 -3.20 9.41 10.30
N ASP A 97 -1.99 9.66 10.77
CA ASP A 97 -1.45 11.02 10.95
C ASP A 97 -0.78 11.59 9.69
N ILE A 98 -0.77 10.85 8.57
CA ILE A 98 -0.19 11.31 7.30
C ILE A 98 -1.28 12.05 6.49
N PRO A 99 -1.15 13.36 6.24
CA PRO A 99 -2.07 14.07 5.36
C PRO A 99 -1.96 13.58 3.92
N GLY A 100 -3.10 13.48 3.21
CA GLY A 100 -3.13 13.14 1.79
C GLY A 100 -3.29 11.65 1.48
N ILE A 101 -3.32 10.77 2.49
CA ILE A 101 -3.66 9.36 2.29
C ILE A 101 -5.11 9.06 2.70
N VAL A 102 -5.69 8.03 2.07
CA VAL A 102 -6.96 7.44 2.47
C VAL A 102 -6.67 6.08 3.08
N VAL A 103 -7.18 5.85 4.30
CA VAL A 103 -7.08 4.55 4.98
C VAL A 103 -8.43 3.85 4.87
N ALA A 104 -8.46 2.75 4.13
CA ALA A 104 -9.62 1.85 4.04
C ALA A 104 -9.34 0.57 4.84
N SER A 105 -10.24 0.22 5.75
CA SER A 105 -10.15 -0.99 6.57
C SER A 105 -11.47 -1.77 6.51
N PRO A 106 -11.61 -2.73 5.59
CA PRO A 106 -12.81 -3.55 5.48
C PRO A 106 -12.89 -4.59 6.60
N ALA A 107 -14.11 -5.00 6.94
CA ALA A 107 -14.36 -5.99 7.99
C ALA A 107 -15.15 -7.21 7.49
N ARG A 108 -15.69 -7.15 6.26
CA ARG A 108 -16.53 -8.19 5.67
C ARG A 108 -16.20 -8.39 4.19
N PRO A 109 -16.50 -9.56 3.61
CA PRO A 109 -16.19 -9.82 2.21
C PRO A 109 -16.87 -8.84 1.22
N ASP A 110 -18.10 -8.41 1.52
CA ASP A 110 -18.88 -7.49 0.69
C ASP A 110 -18.31 -6.07 0.69
N ASP A 111 -17.85 -5.58 1.85
CA ASP A 111 -17.23 -4.25 1.93
C ASP A 111 -15.78 -4.22 1.43
N ALA A 112 -15.03 -5.33 1.54
CA ALA A 112 -13.66 -5.41 1.02
C ALA A 112 -13.57 -5.15 -0.49
N ALA A 113 -14.43 -5.78 -1.29
CA ALA A 113 -14.42 -5.58 -2.73
C ALA A 113 -14.84 -4.14 -3.11
N ALA A 114 -15.91 -3.63 -2.49
CA ALA A 114 -16.41 -2.29 -2.74
C ALA A 114 -15.39 -1.20 -2.38
N MET A 115 -14.73 -1.32 -1.22
CA MET A 115 -13.69 -0.39 -0.79
C MET A 115 -12.48 -0.44 -1.73
N MET A 116 -12.03 -1.63 -2.14
CA MET A 116 -10.92 -1.77 -3.09
C MET A 116 -11.20 -1.05 -4.41
N HIS A 117 -12.42 -1.22 -4.96
CA HIS A 117 -12.82 -0.56 -6.19
C HIS A 117 -13.01 0.96 -6.03
N THR A 118 -13.35 1.43 -4.83
CA THR A 118 -13.52 2.87 -4.57
C THR A 118 -12.17 3.59 -4.41
N CYS A 119 -11.15 2.89 -3.90
CA CYS A 119 -9.80 3.44 -3.76
C CYS A 119 -9.02 3.52 -5.08
N ALA A 120 -9.37 2.68 -6.06
CA ALA A 120 -8.76 2.58 -7.38
C ALA A 120 -9.29 3.65 -8.35
#